data_AF-A0A1S9D3K8-F1
#
_entry.id   AF-A0A1S9D3K8-F1
#
_cell.length_a   1.000
_cell.length_b   1.000
_cell.length_c   1.000
_cell.angle_alpha   90.00
_cell.angle_beta   90.00
_cell.angle_gamma   90.00
#
_symmetry.space_group_name_H-M   'P 1'
#
loop_
_entity.id
_entity.type
_entity.pdbx_description
1 polymer ?
#
loop_
_entity_poly.entity_id
_entity_poly.type
_entity_poly.pdbx_seq_one_letter_code
_entity_poly.pdbx_strand_id
1 'polypeptide(L)'
;MKTTLELPDRLMREVKIRAAQTDRKLKDTIADLIARGLAEERLEPQPAEPDLTQFVGAHPHYKSMDEVVAYVRELRKDRDEH
;
A
#
# COMPACT_ATOMS: atom_id res chain seq x y z
N MET A 1 -2.05 25.23 -12.70
CA MET A 1 -0.67 25.70 -12.97
C MET A 1 -0.18 25.10 -14.29
N LYS A 2 0.68 25.80 -15.05
CA LYS A 2 1.45 25.20 -16.15
C LYS A 2 2.88 25.04 -15.68
N THR A 3 3.42 23.84 -15.82
CA THR A 3 4.77 23.50 -15.37
C THR A 3 5.50 22.81 -16.52
N THR A 4 6.80 23.03 -16.63
CA THR A 4 7.68 22.30 -17.54
C THR A 4 8.50 21.32 -16.72
N LEU A 5 8.53 20.06 -17.13
CA LEU A 5 9.26 18.98 -16.48
C LEU A 5 10.08 18.24 -17.54
N GLU A 6 11.35 18.00 -17.25
CA GLU A 6 12.20 17.16 -18.10
C GLU A 6 11.96 15.69 -17.77
N LEU A 7 11.64 14.89 -18.79
CA LEU A 7 11.33 13.48 -18.66
C LEU A 7 12.11 12.68 -19.70
N PRO A 8 12.58 11.46 -19.38
CA PRO A 8 13.18 10.58 -20.38
C PRO A 8 12.21 10.29 -21.52
N ASP A 9 12.69 10.32 -22.76
CA ASP A 9 11.87 10.12 -23.96
C ASP A 9 11.08 8.81 -23.94
N ARG A 10 11.71 7.75 -23.44
CA ARG A 10 11.07 6.44 -23.30
C ARG A 10 9.85 6.51 -22.38
N LEU A 11 9.98 7.16 -21.22
CA LEU A 11 8.89 7.32 -20.26
C LEU A 11 7.75 8.14 -20.89
N MET A 12 8.08 9.25 -21.55
CA MET A 12 7.10 10.08 -22.22
C MET A 12 6.34 9.31 -23.32
N ARG A 13 7.03 8.41 -24.04
CA ARG A 13 6.40 7.52 -25.03
C ARG A 13 5.41 6.54 -24.38
N GLU A 14 5.80 5.90 -23.28
CA GLU A 14 4.94 4.96 -22.55
C GLU A 14 3.67 5.66 -22.02
N VAL A 15 3.82 6.87 -21.48
CA VAL A 15 2.68 7.67 -21.00
C VAL A 15 1.74 8.07 -22.15
N LYS A 16 2.28 8.44 -23.32
CA LYS A 16 1.48 8.72 -24.52
C LYS A 16 0.67 7.51 -24.98
N ILE A 17 1.27 6.32 -24.99
CA ILE A 17 0.59 5.07 -25.35
C ILE A 17 -0.56 4.80 -24.37
N ARG A 18 -0.33 4.92 -23.06
CA ARG A 18 -1.36 4.74 -22.04
C ARG A 18 -2.52 5.72 -22.19
N ALA A 19 -2.24 6.99 -22.50
CA ALA A 19 -3.26 8.00 -22.76
C ALA A 19 -4.13 7.62 -23.97
N ALA A 20 -3.51 7.18 -25.06
CA ALA A 20 -4.22 6.73 -26.27
C ALA A 20 -5.07 5.48 -26.01
N GLN A 21 -4.54 4.49 -25.29
CA GLN A 21 -5.26 3.25 -24.96
C GLN A 21 -6.48 3.47 -24.06
N THR A 22 -6.48 4.54 -23.26
CA THR A 22 -7.56 4.85 -22.32
C THR A 22 -8.50 5.94 -22.83
N ASP A 23 -8.30 6.44 -24.05
CA ASP A 23 -8.99 7.61 -24.62
C ASP A 23 -8.98 8.82 -23.66
N ARG A 24 -7.87 9.00 -22.95
CA ARG A 24 -7.68 10.10 -21.98
C ARG A 24 -6.71 11.13 -22.52
N LYS A 25 -6.88 12.39 -22.10
CA LYS A 25 -5.92 13.45 -22.41
C LYS A 25 -4.61 13.21 -21.66
N LEU A 26 -3.50 13.43 -22.35
CA LEU A 26 -2.15 13.23 -21.81
C LEU A 26 -1.91 13.93 -20.46
N LYS A 27 -2.35 15.19 -20.33
CA LYS A 27 -2.23 15.96 -19.09
C LYS A 27 -2.95 15.32 -17.89
N ASP A 28 -4.10 14.69 -18.14
CA ASP A 28 -4.93 14.09 -17.11
C ASP A 28 -4.35 12.73 -16.72
N THR A 29 -3.79 11.98 -17.69
CA THR A 29 -3.01 10.76 -17.43
C THR A 29 -1.77 11.05 -16.61
N ILE A 30 -0.99 12.09 -16.94
CA ILE A 30 0.20 12.48 -16.18
C ILE A 30 -0.17 12.88 -14.75
N ALA A 31 -1.21 13.71 -14.57
CA ALA A 31 -1.64 14.15 -13.25
C ALA A 31 -2.06 12.96 -12.36
N ASP A 32 -2.82 12.02 -12.90
CA ASP A 32 -3.26 10.81 -12.20
C ASP A 32 -2.07 9.90 -11.82
N LEU A 33 -1.11 9.70 -12.72
CA LEU A 33 0.09 8.90 -12.43
C LEU A 33 0.96 9.53 -11.33
N ILE A 34 1.17 10.85 -11.37
CA ILE A 34 1.91 11.56 -10.32
C ILE A 34 1.17 11.47 -8.99
N ALA A 35 -0.15 11.69 -8.98
CA ALA A 35 -0.94 11.61 -7.75
C ALA A 35 -0.87 10.21 -7.10
N ARG A 36 -0.94 9.15 -7.90
CA ARG A 36 -0.80 7.76 -7.41
C ARG A 36 0.60 7.50 -6.85
N GLY A 37 1.66 7.91 -7.55
CA GLY A 37 3.02 7.74 -7.05
C GLY A 37 3.25 8.45 -5.72
N LEU A 38 2.73 9.67 -5.57
CA LEU A 38 2.81 10.42 -4.30
C LEU A 38 1.95 9.81 -3.18
N ALA A 39 0.85 9.13 -3.52
CA ALA A 39 0.02 8.44 -2.54
C ALA A 39 0.66 7.12 -2.07
N GLU A 40 1.34 6.40 -2.97
CA GLU A 40 2.09 5.17 -2.63
C GLU A 40 3.27 5.47 -1.70
N GLU A 41 3.98 6.59 -1.90
CA GLU A 41 5.06 7.03 -1.01
C GLU A 41 4.55 7.42 0.40
N ARG A 42 3.27 7.79 0.51
CA ARG A 42 2.64 8.12 1.79
C ARG A 42 2.16 6.90 2.56
N LEU A 43 2.04 5.75 1.91
CA LEU A 43 1.92 4.49 2.64
C LEU A 43 3.30 4.25 3.24
N GLU A 44 3.49 4.69 4.48
CA GLU A 44 4.67 4.34 5.27
C GLU A 44 4.96 2.85 5.06
N PRO A 45 6.24 2.43 4.94
CA PRO A 45 6.57 1.03 4.79
C PRO A 45 5.79 0.30 5.88
N GLN A 46 4.79 -0.47 5.46
CA GLN A 46 4.00 -1.26 6.40
C GLN A 46 5.05 -2.02 7.19
N PRO A 47 5.14 -1.83 8.52
CA PRO A 47 6.13 -2.54 9.31
C PRO A 47 5.91 -4.00 8.93
N ALA A 48 6.94 -4.61 8.33
CA ALA A 48 6.87 -5.98 7.85
C ALA A 48 6.21 -6.76 8.98
N GLU A 49 5.06 -7.39 8.67
CA GLU A 49 4.23 -8.02 9.71
C GLU A 49 5.20 -8.78 10.61
N PRO A 50 5.27 -8.42 11.91
CA PRO A 50 6.30 -8.97 12.77
C PRO A 50 6.15 -10.49 12.66
N ASP A 51 7.26 -11.17 12.40
CA ASP A 51 7.23 -12.63 12.35
C ASP A 51 6.88 -13.13 13.75
N LEU A 52 5.59 -13.31 14.01
CA LEU A 52 5.07 -13.68 15.33
C LEU A 52 5.47 -15.11 15.69
N THR A 53 5.98 -15.89 14.74
CA THR A 53 6.49 -17.24 15.00
C THR A 53 7.72 -17.21 15.91
N GLN A 54 8.49 -16.11 15.91
CA GLN A 54 9.65 -15.94 16.80
C GLN A 54 9.28 -15.83 18.30
N PHE A 55 8.01 -15.55 18.62
CA PHE A 55 7.52 -15.44 20.00
C PHE A 55 6.77 -16.71 20.47
N VAL A 56 6.60 -17.70 19.60
CA VAL A 56 5.98 -18.98 19.95
C VAL A 56 6.90 -19.72 20.92
N GLY A 57 6.44 -19.89 22.17
CA GLY A 57 7.19 -20.52 23.26
C GLY A 57 7.97 -19.57 24.17
N ALA A 58 8.04 -18.26 23.85
CA ALA A 58 8.74 -17.26 24.67
C ALA A 58 7.82 -16.47 25.62
N HIS A 59 6.50 -16.49 25.38
CA HIS A 59 5.52 -15.78 26.23
C HIS A 59 4.86 -16.74 27.25
N PRO A 60 4.90 -16.44 28.57
CA PRO A 60 4.38 -17.34 29.61
C PRO A 60 2.84 -17.48 29.65
N HIS A 61 2.10 -16.79 28.78
CA HIS A 61 0.63 -16.71 28.82
C HIS A 61 -0.12 -17.38 27.66
N TYR A 62 0.56 -17.82 26.60
CA TYR A 62 -0.10 -18.48 25.46
C TYR A 62 0.66 -19.76 25.09
N LYS A 63 0.01 -20.91 25.29
CA LYS A 63 0.65 -22.24 25.21
C LYS A 63 0.63 -22.81 23.80
N SER A 64 -0.10 -22.19 22.87
CA SER A 64 -0.15 -22.58 21.46
C SER A 64 -0.56 -21.43 20.54
N MET A 65 -0.29 -21.60 19.23
CA MET A 65 -0.71 -20.68 18.18
C MET A 65 -2.25 -20.54 18.10
N ASP A 66 -2.98 -21.62 18.39
CA ASP A 66 -4.45 -21.61 18.37
C ASP A 66 -5.04 -20.67 19.44
N GLU A 67 -4.42 -20.59 20.63
CA GLU A 67 -4.84 -19.66 21.69
C GLU A 67 -4.57 -18.20 21.30
N VAL A 68 -3.46 -17.93 20.61
CA VAL A 68 -3.14 -16.59 20.09
C VAL A 68 -4.14 -16.15 19.02
N VAL A 69 -4.49 -17.05 18.10
CA VAL A 69 -5.47 -16.77 17.04
C VAL A 69 -6.87 -16.51 17.60
N ALA A 70 -7.27 -17.25 18.64
CA ALA A 70 -8.53 -17.01 19.35
C ALA A 70 -8.57 -15.62 20.00
N TYR A 71 -7.52 -15.26 20.73
CA TYR A 71 -7.43 -13.97 21.42
C TYR A 71 -7.44 -12.77 20.47
N VAL A 72 -6.69 -12.83 19.36
CA VAL A 72 -6.67 -11.75 18.36
C VAL A 72 -8.03 -11.61 17.66
N ARG A 73 -8.78 -12.70 17.47
CA ARG A 73 -10.16 -12.64 16.97
C ARG A 73 -11.10 -11.93 17.94
N GLU A 74 -10.98 -12.19 19.24
CA GLU A 74 -11.80 -11.52 20.26
C GLU A 74 -11.49 -10.02 20.33
N LEU A 75 -10.22 -9.62 20.37
CA LEU A 75 -9.84 -8.20 20.39
C LEU A 75 -10.32 -7.40 19.15
N ARG A 76 -10.37 -8.04 17.97
CA ARG A 76 -10.91 -7.39 16.77
C ARG A 76 -12.42 -7.20 16.87
N LYS A 77 -13.12 -8.14 17.50
CA LYS A 77 -14.57 -8.09 17.68
C LYS A 77 -14.98 -6.94 18.59
N ASP A 78 -14.24 -6.72 19.67
CA ASP A 78 -14.50 -5.62 20.61
C ASP A 78 -14.27 -4.22 20.00
N ARG A 79 -13.42 -4.13 18.97
CA ARG A 79 -13.15 -2.87 18.26
C ARG A 79 -14.21 -2.51 17.22
N ASP A 80 -14.91 -3.51 16.69
CA ASP A 80 -15.96 -3.31 15.69
C ASP A 80 -17.34 -3.05 16.33
N GLU A 81 -17.46 -3.23 17.65
CA GLU A 81 -18.67 -2.97 18.45
C GLU A 81 -18.69 -1.57 19.12
N HIS A 82 -17.67 -0.74 18.90
CA HIS A 82 -17.52 0.61 19.48
C HIS A 82 -17.34 1.70 18.42
#